data_AF-A0A7W8M972-F1
#
_entry.id   AF-A0A7W8M972-F1
#
_cell.length_a   1.000
_cell.length_b   1.000
_cell.length_c   1.000
_cell.angle_alpha   90.00
_cell.angle_beta   90.00
_cell.angle_gamma   90.00
#
_symmetry.space_group_name_H-M   'P 1'
#
loop_
_entity.id
_entity.type
_entity.pdbx_description
1 polymer ?
#
loop_
_entity_poly.entity_id
_entity_poly.type
_entity_poly.pdbx_seq_one_letter_code
_entity_poly.pdbx_strand_id
1 'polypeptide(L)'
;MALYLTRARYSPEGYRGMIAKPENREAIARTLFEASGMKLQHIWYSATTYEIIVIGEGEAVGGATAAMVVLASGGFTDVQSIELLSMQQQFEAMKAGAAVAAKFRPPGK
;
A
#
# COMPACT_ATOMS: atom_id res chain seq x y z
N MET A 1 -4.27 4.15 13.62
CA MET A 1 -3.66 3.19 12.68
C MET A 1 -3.07 3.99 11.53
N ALA A 2 -2.05 3.45 10.87
CA ALA A 2 -1.40 4.15 9.76
C ALA A 2 -2.20 3.98 8.46
N LEU A 3 -2.15 4.98 7.58
CA LEU A 3 -2.67 4.89 6.22
C LEU A 3 -1.57 4.48 5.27
N TYR A 4 -1.89 3.68 4.26
CA TYR A 4 -0.92 3.22 3.27
C TYR A 4 -1.46 3.41 1.86
N LEU A 5 -0.65 3.98 0.97
CA LEU A 5 -0.85 3.86 -0.47
C LEU A 5 -0.10 2.63 -0.95
N THR A 6 -0.83 1.67 -1.50
CA THR A 6 -0.27 0.44 -2.03
C THR A 6 -0.53 0.33 -3.52
N ARG A 7 0.50 0.00 -4.29
CA ARG A 7 0.42 -0.30 -5.72
C ARG A 7 0.82 -1.76 -5.93
N ALA A 8 -0.05 -2.54 -6.54
CA ALA A 8 0.20 -3.95 -6.85
C ALA A 8 0.10 -4.16 -8.36
N ARG A 9 1.19 -4.58 -9.00
CA ARG A 9 1.27 -4.77 -10.46
C ARG A 9 1.03 -6.23 -10.81
N TYR A 10 0.08 -6.47 -11.71
CA TYR A 10 -0.21 -7.83 -12.19
C TYR A 10 0.96 -8.39 -13.02
N SER A 11 1.18 -9.70 -12.89
CA SER A 11 1.99 -10.46 -13.84
C SER A 11 1.24 -10.65 -15.17
N PRO A 12 1.94 -10.90 -16.29
CA PRO A 12 1.27 -11.24 -17.54
C PRO A 12 0.31 -12.44 -17.39
N GLU A 13 0.71 -13.45 -16.63
CA GLU A 13 -0.09 -14.64 -16.31
C GLU A 13 -1.34 -14.26 -15.50
N GLY A 14 -1.17 -13.46 -14.45
CA GLY A 14 -2.28 -12.97 -13.62
C GLY A 14 -3.26 -12.13 -14.43
N TYR A 15 -2.76 -11.27 -15.32
CA TYR A 15 -3.59 -10.42 -16.17
C TYR A 15 -4.38 -11.23 -17.21
N ARG A 16 -3.75 -12.24 -17.83
CA ARG A 16 -4.46 -13.21 -18.69
C ARG A 16 -5.56 -13.92 -17.91
N GLY A 17 -5.28 -14.34 -16.67
CA GLY A 17 -6.26 -14.96 -15.78
C GLY A 17 -7.46 -14.06 -15.48
N MET A 18 -7.22 -12.77 -15.19
CA MET A 18 -8.29 -11.79 -14.97
C MET A 18 -9.23 -11.63 -16.16
N ILE A 19 -8.70 -11.61 -17.38
CA ILE A 19 -9.51 -11.48 -18.59
C ILE A 19 -10.26 -12.79 -18.87
N ALA A 20 -9.59 -13.94 -18.70
CA ALA A 20 -10.19 -15.25 -18.95
C ALA A 20 -11.33 -15.56 -17.97
N LYS A 21 -11.24 -15.06 -16.73
CA LYS A 21 -12.27 -15.21 -15.71
C LYS A 21 -12.50 -13.89 -14.97
N PRO A 22 -13.37 -13.00 -15.49
CA PRO A 22 -13.64 -11.72 -14.87
C PRO A 22 -14.33 -11.89 -13.50
N GLU A 23 -13.78 -11.24 -12.48
CA GLU A 23 -14.31 -11.23 -11.12
C GLU A 23 -14.25 -9.81 -10.53
N ASN A 24 -15.12 -9.52 -9.56
CA ASN A 24 -15.05 -8.27 -8.82
C ASN A 24 -13.79 -8.25 -7.92
N ARG A 25 -12.73 -7.61 -8.41
CA ARG A 25 -11.44 -7.54 -7.71
C ARG A 25 -11.48 -6.71 -6.44
N GLU A 26 -12.41 -5.76 -6.31
CA GLU A 26 -12.59 -5.01 -5.07
C GLU A 26 -13.07 -5.92 -3.94
N ALA A 27 -14.08 -6.75 -4.19
CA ALA A 27 -14.60 -7.67 -3.17
C ALA A 27 -13.52 -8.67 -2.69
N ILE A 28 -12.71 -9.15 -3.63
CA ILE A 28 -11.59 -10.07 -3.33
C ILE A 28 -10.50 -9.37 -2.53
N ALA A 29 -10.11 -8.15 -2.93
CA ALA A 29 -9.14 -7.35 -2.19
C ALA A 29 -9.64 -7.01 -0.77
N ARG A 30 -10.92 -6.68 -0.62
CA ARG A 30 -11.53 -6.39 0.69
C ARG A 30 -11.42 -7.58 1.64
N THR A 31 -11.75 -8.77 1.16
CA THR A 31 -11.64 -10.03 1.93
C THR A 31 -10.19 -10.28 2.39
N LEU A 32 -9.22 -10.09 1.49
CA LEU A 32 -7.79 -10.22 1.83
C LEU A 32 -7.37 -9.21 2.90
N PHE A 33 -7.76 -7.94 2.75
CA PHE A 33 -7.40 -6.89 3.68
C PHE A 33 -7.96 -7.19 5.07
N GLU A 34 -9.25 -7.52 5.16
CA GLU A 34 -9.91 -7.86 6.43
C GLU A 34 -9.25 -9.07 7.11
N ALA A 35 -8.96 -10.14 6.34
CA ALA A 35 -8.27 -11.32 6.86
C ALA A 35 -6.84 -11.02 7.33
N SER A 36 -6.21 -9.97 6.80
CA SER A 36 -4.87 -9.53 7.18
C SER A 36 -4.87 -8.48 8.31
N GLY A 37 -6.04 -8.14 8.89
CA GLY A 37 -6.16 -7.09 9.90
C GLY A 37 -6.03 -5.67 9.34
N MET A 38 -6.20 -5.51 8.03
CA MET A 38 -6.23 -4.23 7.32
C MET A 38 -7.67 -3.83 6.99
N LYS A 39 -7.91 -2.53 6.86
CA LYS A 39 -9.16 -1.97 6.34
C LYS A 39 -8.92 -1.41 4.94
N LEU A 40 -9.73 -1.83 3.96
CA LEU A 40 -9.73 -1.26 2.62
C LEU A 40 -10.57 0.02 2.58
N GLN A 41 -9.91 1.18 2.42
CA GLN A 41 -10.59 2.48 2.30
C GLN A 41 -11.06 2.70 0.87
N HIS A 42 -10.12 2.61 -0.06
CA HIS A 42 -10.37 2.83 -1.48
C HIS A 42 -9.51 1.93 -2.34
N ILE A 43 -10.02 1.59 -3.52
CA ILE A 43 -9.34 0.79 -4.53
C ILE A 43 -9.62 1.34 -5.92
N TRP A 44 -8.61 1.34 -6.77
CA TRP A 44 -8.71 1.68 -8.18
C TRP A 44 -7.91 0.67 -9.00
N TYR A 45 -8.23 0.63 -10.29
CA TYR A 45 -7.46 -0.11 -11.28
C TYR A 45 -6.93 0.86 -12.35
N SER A 46 -5.65 0.72 -12.70
CA SER A 46 -5.00 1.45 -13.77
C SER A 46 -4.73 0.53 -14.95
N ALA A 47 -5.46 0.73 -16.05
CA ALA A 47 -5.27 -0.04 -17.28
C ALA A 47 -3.96 0.30 -18.03
N THR A 48 -3.35 1.45 -17.74
CA THR A 48 -2.11 1.91 -18.38
C THR A 48 -0.86 1.38 -17.68
N THR A 49 -0.95 1.07 -16.38
CA THR A 49 0.16 0.51 -15.60
C THR A 49 -0.07 -0.94 -15.17
N TYR A 50 -1.27 -1.49 -15.44
CA TYR A 50 -1.69 -2.85 -15.05
C TYR A 50 -1.63 -3.07 -13.54
N GLU A 51 -2.08 -2.07 -12.79
CA GLU A 51 -1.96 -2.03 -11.34
C GLU A 51 -3.30 -1.89 -10.64
N ILE A 52 -3.39 -2.51 -9.47
CA ILE A 52 -4.36 -2.14 -8.43
C ILE A 52 -3.69 -1.09 -7.54
N ILE A 53 -4.41 0.01 -7.30
CA ILE A 53 -3.97 1.11 -6.43
C ILE A 53 -4.93 1.17 -5.25
N VAL A 54 -4.41 1.12 -4.04
CA VAL A 54 -5.21 0.99 -2.82
C VAL A 54 -4.81 2.03 -1.80
N ILE A 55 -5.80 2.61 -1.13
CA ILE A 55 -5.63 3.22 0.19
C ILE A 55 -6.12 2.23 1.23
N GLY A 56 -5.21 1.77 2.09
CA GLY A 56 -5.48 0.87 3.19
C GLY A 56 -5.19 1.53 4.54
N GLU A 57 -5.84 1.06 5.59
CA GLU A 57 -5.57 1.49 6.97
C GLU A 57 -5.25 0.27 7.82
N GLY A 58 -4.19 0.34 8.64
CA GLY A 58 -3.74 -0.81 9.39
C GLY A 58 -2.46 -0.65 10.19
N GLU A 59 -1.99 -1.78 10.71
CA GLU A 59 -0.68 -1.92 11.33
C GLU A 59 0.31 -2.55 10.32
N ALA A 60 1.61 -2.29 10.50
CA ALA A 60 2.64 -2.69 9.54
C ALA A 60 2.64 -4.22 9.25
N VAL A 61 2.40 -5.04 10.27
CA VAL A 61 2.35 -6.51 10.13
C VAL A 61 1.18 -6.95 9.24
N GLY A 62 0.02 -6.31 9.36
CA GLY A 62 -1.14 -6.62 8.52
C GLY A 62 -0.89 -6.27 7.06
N GLY A 63 -0.29 -5.10 6.80
CA GLY A 63 0.09 -4.67 5.46
C GLY A 63 1.12 -5.60 4.82
N ALA A 64 2.14 -5.99 5.58
CA ALA A 64 3.14 -6.97 5.14
C ALA A 64 2.51 -8.34 4.85
N THR A 65 1.59 -8.80 5.69
CA THR A 65 0.87 -10.07 5.50
C THR A 65 0.11 -10.07 4.17
N ALA A 66 -0.68 -9.03 3.90
CA ALA A 66 -1.42 -8.91 2.65
C ALA A 66 -0.48 -8.88 1.43
N ALA A 67 0.61 -8.10 1.50
CA ALA A 67 1.58 -7.99 0.41
C ALA A 67 2.27 -9.35 0.11
N MET A 68 2.67 -10.08 1.15
CA MET A 68 3.31 -11.40 1.00
C MET A 68 2.37 -12.42 0.36
N VAL A 69 1.10 -12.47 0.78
CA VAL A 69 0.09 -13.36 0.18
C VAL A 69 -0.16 -13.01 -1.29
N VAL A 70 -0.26 -11.72 -1.61
CA VAL A 70 -0.43 -11.23 -2.99
C VAL A 70 0.75 -11.64 -3.87
N LEU A 71 1.98 -11.43 -3.42
CA LEU A 71 3.18 -11.80 -4.17
C LEU A 71 3.30 -13.33 -4.32
N ALA A 72 3.03 -14.10 -3.26
CA ALA A 72 3.09 -15.55 -3.29
C ALA A 72 2.04 -16.20 -4.23
N SER A 73 0.98 -15.47 -4.61
CA SER A 73 -0.05 -15.98 -5.52
C SER A 73 0.44 -16.22 -6.96
N GLY A 74 1.58 -15.62 -7.36
CA GLY A 74 2.07 -15.61 -8.74
C GLY A 74 1.27 -14.70 -9.70
N GLY A 75 0.18 -14.09 -9.22
CA GLY A 75 -0.64 -13.17 -10.00
C GLY A 75 -0.05 -11.76 -10.14
N PHE A 76 1.01 -11.45 -9.39
CA PHE A 76 1.60 -10.11 -9.30
C PHE A 76 3.12 -10.18 -9.40
N THR A 77 3.73 -9.17 -10.02
CA THR A 77 5.19 -9.05 -10.15
C THR A 77 5.79 -8.14 -9.09
N ASP A 78 5.01 -7.19 -8.57
CA ASP A 78 5.49 -6.18 -7.63
C ASP A 78 4.36 -5.68 -6.74
N VAL A 79 4.68 -5.39 -5.48
CA VAL A 79 3.81 -4.71 -4.51
C VAL A 79 4.63 -3.67 -3.78
N GLN A 80 4.28 -2.41 -3.97
CA GLN A 80 4.91 -1.26 -3.31
C GLN A 80 3.91 -0.64 -2.35
N SER A 81 4.32 -0.43 -1.10
CA SER A 81 3.50 0.24 -0.10
C SER A 81 4.27 1.38 0.53
N ILE A 82 3.63 2.54 0.62
CA ILE A 82 4.15 3.72 1.30
C ILE A 82 3.19 4.12 2.41
N GLU A 83 3.74 4.33 3.61
CA GLU A 83 2.98 4.92 4.71
C GLU A 83 2.66 6.38 4.39
N LEU A 84 1.43 6.79 4.68
CA LEU A 84 0.92 8.13 4.49
C LEU A 84 0.68 8.79 5.84
N LEU A 85 1.20 10.01 5.98
CA LEU A 85 0.82 10.90 7.07
C LEU A 85 -0.34 11.79 6.62
N SER A 86 -1.30 12.00 7.52
CA SER A 86 -2.27 13.08 7.35
C SER A 86 -1.56 14.45 7.34
N MET A 87 -2.22 15.47 6.79
CA MET A 87 -1.71 16.84 6.81
C MET A 87 -1.44 17.35 8.24
N GLN A 88 -2.25 16.92 9.22
CA GLN A 88 -2.03 17.24 10.62
C GLN A 88 -0.77 16.57 11.16
N GLN A 89 -0.57 15.27 10.90
CA GLN A 89 0.64 14.55 11.32
C GLN A 89 1.90 15.11 10.63
N GLN A 90 1.81 15.51 9.37
CA GLN A 90 2.89 16.21 8.68
C GLN A 90 3.24 17.51 9.41
N PHE A 91 2.24 18.31 9.80
CA PHE A 91 2.48 19.57 10.52
C PHE A 91 3.14 19.34 11.88
N GLU A 92 2.67 18.35 12.65
CA GLU A 92 3.30 18.00 13.93
C GLU A 92 4.72 17.45 13.74
N ALA A 93 4.97 16.64 12.71
CA ALA A 93 6.30 16.18 12.35
C ALA A 93 7.24 17.33 11.97
N MET A 94 6.75 18.36 11.25
CA MET A 94 7.53 19.56 10.93
C MET A 94 7.91 20.37 12.19
N LYS A 95 6.98 20.55 13.13
CA LYS A 95 7.27 21.23 14.42
C LYS A 95 8.35 20.48 15.20
N ALA A 96 8.20 19.17 15.34
CA ALA A 96 9.20 18.34 16.00
C ALA A 96 10.55 18.39 15.28
N GLY A 97 10.52 18.34 13.94
CA GLY A 97 11.69 18.46 13.08
C GLY A 97 12.45 19.77 13.28
N ALA A 98 11.76 20.90 13.44
CA ALA A 98 12.40 22.19 13.74
C ALA A 98 13.17 22.17 15.07
N ALA A 99 12.61 21.53 16.11
CA ALA A 99 13.26 21.41 17.42
C ALA A 99 14.50 20.48 17.37
N VAL A 100 14.45 19.42 16.56
CA VAL A 100 15.57 18.48 16.38
C VAL A 100 16.66 19.08 15.49
N ALA A 101 16.29 19.77 14.41
CA ALA A 101 17.23 20.38 13.46
C ALA A 101 18.20 21.37 14.13
N ALA A 102 17.75 22.10 15.15
CA ALA A 102 18.59 23.00 15.93
C ALA A 102 19.75 22.29 16.68
N LYS A 103 19.63 20.98 16.91
CA LYS A 103 20.59 20.16 17.65
C LYS A 103 21.33 19.15 16.77
N PHE A 104 20.80 18.87 15.58
CA PHE A 104 21.37 17.93 14.65
C PHE A 104 22.55 18.56 13.92
N ARG A 105 23.74 17.94 14.03
CA ARG A 105 24.92 18.31 13.26
C ARG A 105 24.95 17.48 11.98
N PRO A 106 24.77 18.08 10.79
CA PRO A 106 24.83 17.33 9.54
C PRO A 106 26.23 16.73 9.33
N PRO A 107 26.35 15.51 8.78
CA PRO A 107 27.63 14.96 8.39
C PRO A 107 28.37 15.93 7.46
N GLY A 108 29.63 16.23 7.77
CA GLY A 108 30.47 17.14 6.97
C GLY A 108 30.28 18.63 7.24
N LYS A 109 29.51 19.02 8.27
CA LYS A 109 29.54 20.36 8.87
C LYS A 109 30.06 20.30 10.29
#